data_AF-X1SIW9-F1
#
_entry.id   AF-X1SIW9-F1
#
_cell.length_a   1.000
_cell.length_b   1.000
_cell.length_c   1.000
_cell.angle_alpha   90.00
_cell.angle_beta   90.00
_cell.angle_gamma   90.00
#
_symmetry.space_group_name_H-M   'P 1'
#
loop_
_entity.id
_entity.type
_entity.pdbx_description
1 polymer ?
#
loop_
_entity_poly.entity_id
_entity_poly.type
_entity_poly.pdbx_seq_one_letter_code
_entity_poly.pdbx_strand_id
1 'polypeptide(L)'
;MVSIIVICPSTILFKRGFNILQSPLTTIGRGIGCSIQSTIHARLGDLAIVPCHRTSYEPFVTGHFVVDDGRITGIRADNPELLIAIMSMQSRSQPMCESCLIKHLCSGGCLGSQYEVTGDLFSPIPSVCRLEHAKIRAMITAYKELRVFDLICDRVNPEKRDALNMLEEMLNETGRPE
;
A
#
# COMPACT_ATOMS: atom_id res chain seq x y z
N MET A 1 -29.78 -15.63 27.97
CA MET A 1 -29.22 -14.29 27.70
C MET A 1 -28.07 -14.46 26.73
N VAL A 2 -28.28 -14.17 25.44
CA VAL A 2 -27.18 -14.06 24.49
C VAL A 2 -26.59 -12.67 24.71
N SER A 3 -25.45 -12.60 25.39
CA SER A 3 -24.68 -11.36 25.47
C SER A 3 -24.21 -11.03 24.06
N ILE A 4 -24.94 -10.15 23.37
CA ILE A 4 -24.46 -9.51 22.16
C ILE A 4 -23.26 -8.68 22.60
N ILE A 5 -22.06 -9.18 22.33
CA ILE A 5 -20.84 -8.40 22.48
C ILE A 5 -20.99 -7.25 21.48
N VAL A 6 -21.31 -6.06 21.97
CA VAL A 6 -21.20 -4.82 21.20
C VAL A 6 -19.70 -4.61 21.00
N ILE A 7 -19.14 -5.23 19.96
CA ILE A 7 -17.76 -4.98 19.57
C ILE A 7 -17.73 -3.54 19.08
N CYS A 8 -17.14 -2.64 19.88
CA CYS A 8 -16.94 -1.25 19.49
C CYS A 8 -16.24 -1.24 18.12
N PRO A 9 -16.80 -0.58 17.08
CA PRO A 9 -16.21 -0.57 15.74
C PRO A 9 -14.75 -0.08 15.74
N SER A 10 -14.43 0.82 16.68
CA SER A 10 -13.07 1.35 16.88
C SER A 10 -12.06 0.27 17.30
N THR A 11 -12.50 -0.82 17.94
CA THR A 11 -11.63 -1.94 18.32
C THR A 11 -11.23 -2.76 17.09
N ILE A 12 -12.16 -3.04 16.17
CA ILE A 12 -11.86 -3.78 14.92
C ILE A 12 -10.94 -2.95 14.02
N LEU A 13 -11.20 -1.64 13.93
CA LEU A 13 -10.45 -0.76 13.03
C LEU A 13 -9.06 -0.39 13.55
N PHE A 14 -8.82 -0.39 14.86
CA PHE A 14 -7.56 0.12 15.43
C PHE A 14 -6.82 -0.88 16.35
N LYS A 15 -7.37 -2.05 16.67
CA LYS A 15 -6.70 -3.09 17.48
C LYS A 15 -6.51 -4.41 16.71
N ARG A 16 -5.88 -4.35 15.53
CA ARG A 16 -5.50 -5.53 14.72
C ARG A 16 -6.68 -6.39 14.26
N GLY A 17 -7.74 -5.77 13.74
CA GLY A 17 -8.78 -6.47 12.99
C GLY A 17 -8.30 -6.88 11.59
N PHE A 18 -9.13 -6.68 10.57
CA PHE A 18 -8.76 -7.04 9.20
C PHE A 18 -7.78 -6.02 8.58
N ASN A 19 -6.60 -6.49 8.17
CA ASN A 19 -5.56 -5.66 7.54
C ASN A 19 -6.07 -4.82 6.36
N ILE A 20 -7.02 -5.34 5.58
CA ILE A 20 -7.60 -4.62 4.43
C ILE A 20 -8.39 -3.38 4.85
N LEU A 21 -9.04 -3.41 6.02
CA LEU A 21 -9.81 -2.30 6.57
C LEU A 21 -8.93 -1.33 7.36
N GLN A 22 -7.85 -1.84 7.96
CA GLN A 22 -6.89 -1.05 8.71
C GLN A 22 -5.91 -0.30 7.81
N SER A 23 -5.57 -0.86 6.65
CA SER A 23 -4.53 -0.35 5.74
C SER A 23 -4.72 1.14 5.40
N PRO A 24 -5.92 1.60 4.99
CA PRO A 24 -6.13 3.01 4.66
C PRO A 24 -5.91 3.97 5.82
N LEU A 25 -6.14 3.52 7.06
CA LEU A 25 -6.00 4.33 8.27
C LEU A 25 -4.60 4.24 8.88
N THR A 26 -3.82 3.21 8.55
CA THR A 26 -2.49 2.97 9.13
C THR A 26 -1.42 3.85 8.50
N THR A 27 -0.57 4.47 9.32
CA THR A 27 0.60 5.20 8.83
C THR A 27 1.69 4.23 8.39
N ILE A 28 2.09 4.33 7.13
CA ILE A 28 3.26 3.62 6.60
C ILE A 28 4.45 4.55 6.82
N GLY A 29 5.38 4.17 7.70
CA GLY A 29 6.59 4.95 8.01
C GLY A 29 7.65 4.94 6.89
N ARG A 30 7.28 4.54 5.68
CA ARG A 30 8.13 4.35 4.50
C ARG A 30 7.32 4.67 3.22
N GLY A 31 7.83 4.27 2.06
CA GLY A 31 7.22 4.58 0.77
C GLY A 31 5.93 3.80 0.44
N ILE A 32 5.96 2.48 0.59
CA ILE A 32 4.85 1.57 0.26
C ILE A 32 4.59 0.56 1.39
N GLY A 33 3.44 -0.11 1.40
CA GLY A 33 3.01 -0.97 2.52
C GLY A 33 3.52 -2.42 2.48
N CYS A 34 3.98 -2.92 1.32
CA CYS A 34 4.40 -4.33 1.16
C CYS A 34 5.89 -4.56 1.46
N SER A 35 6.34 -5.78 1.71
CA SER A 35 7.69 -6.06 2.25
C SER A 35 8.88 -5.67 1.35
N ILE A 36 8.65 -5.25 0.11
CA ILE A 36 9.70 -4.92 -0.87
C ILE A 36 10.72 -3.87 -0.39
N GLN A 37 10.35 -2.95 0.52
CA GLN A 37 11.28 -1.97 1.12
C GLN A 37 11.66 -2.28 2.57
N SER A 38 11.27 -3.42 3.13
CA SER A 38 11.51 -3.77 4.53
C SER A 38 12.22 -5.11 4.73
N THR A 39 12.40 -5.88 3.65
CA THR A 39 13.06 -7.18 3.71
C THR A 39 13.93 -7.40 2.48
N ILE A 40 15.08 -8.04 2.69
CA ILE A 40 15.90 -8.57 1.60
C ILE A 40 15.24 -9.86 1.08
N HIS A 41 15.11 -10.01 -0.24
CA HIS A 41 14.62 -11.24 -0.85
C HIS A 41 15.76 -11.90 -1.63
N ALA A 42 16.00 -13.17 -1.31
CA ALA A 42 17.03 -13.99 -1.94
C ALA A 42 16.37 -15.10 -2.77
N ARG A 43 16.78 -15.23 -4.03
CA ARG A 43 16.38 -16.33 -4.92
C ARG A 43 17.30 -17.52 -4.64
N LEU A 44 16.75 -18.62 -4.14
CA LEU A 44 17.55 -19.74 -3.64
C LEU A 44 18.33 -20.51 -4.71
N GLY A 45 17.87 -20.49 -5.97
CA GLY A 45 18.49 -21.26 -7.05
C GLY A 45 19.89 -20.76 -7.45
N ASP A 46 20.13 -19.46 -7.31
CA ASP A 46 21.35 -18.78 -7.76
C ASP A 46 21.87 -17.73 -6.76
N LEU A 47 21.22 -17.61 -5.60
CA LEU A 47 21.52 -16.62 -4.57
C LEU A 47 21.44 -15.17 -5.06
N ALA A 48 20.60 -14.90 -6.06
CA ALA A 48 20.32 -13.54 -6.51
C ALA A 48 19.53 -12.74 -5.47
N ILE A 49 19.87 -11.46 -5.31
CA ILE A 49 19.13 -10.47 -4.55
C ILE A 49 18.12 -9.82 -5.48
N VAL A 50 16.84 -10.03 -5.19
CA VAL A 50 15.72 -9.55 -6.00
C VAL A 50 14.85 -8.60 -5.18
N PRO A 51 14.07 -7.70 -5.81
CA PRO A 51 13.27 -6.75 -5.03
C PRO A 51 12.18 -7.45 -4.20
N CYS A 52 11.43 -8.38 -4.80
CA CYS A 52 10.42 -9.20 -4.13
C CYS A 52 10.15 -10.48 -4.92
N HIS A 53 9.35 -11.39 -4.36
CA HIS A 53 9.02 -12.66 -4.99
C HIS A 53 8.27 -12.54 -6.34
N ARG A 54 7.54 -11.44 -6.60
CA ARG A 54 6.85 -11.19 -7.89
C ARG A 54 7.74 -10.50 -8.93
N THR A 55 8.88 -9.96 -8.53
CA THR A 55 9.82 -9.25 -9.41
C THR A 55 11.14 -10.01 -9.50
N SER A 56 11.13 -11.33 -9.29
CA SER A 56 12.31 -12.20 -9.37
C SER A 56 12.74 -12.51 -10.81
N TYR A 57 12.41 -11.63 -11.76
CA TYR A 57 12.78 -11.76 -13.16
C TYR A 57 14.22 -11.29 -13.36
N GLU A 58 14.90 -11.86 -14.35
CA GLU A 58 16.30 -11.58 -14.63
C GLU A 58 16.63 -10.09 -14.79
N PRO A 59 15.84 -9.26 -15.50
CA PRO A 59 16.12 -7.83 -15.64
C PRO A 59 16.09 -7.04 -14.32
N PHE A 60 15.52 -7.62 -13.25
CA PHE A 60 15.34 -6.97 -11.95
C PHE A 60 16.27 -7.51 -10.88
N VAL A 61 17.20 -8.39 -11.23
CA VAL A 61 18.22 -8.83 -10.28
C VAL A 61 19.08 -7.64 -9.90
N THR A 62 19.11 -7.33 -8.60
CA THR A 62 19.81 -6.14 -8.07
C THR A 62 21.22 -6.46 -7.61
N GLY A 63 21.49 -7.74 -7.32
CA GLY A 63 22.80 -8.24 -6.95
C GLY A 63 22.80 -9.75 -6.81
N HIS A 64 23.95 -10.31 -6.45
CA HIS A 64 24.10 -11.72 -6.07
C HIS A 64 24.96 -11.83 -4.82
N PHE A 65 24.70 -12.84 -4.00
CA PHE A 65 25.66 -13.24 -2.97
C PHE A 65 26.89 -13.88 -3.62
N VAL A 66 28.07 -13.46 -3.19
CA VAL A 66 29.34 -14.10 -3.56
C VAL A 66 29.58 -15.26 -2.61
N VAL A 67 29.90 -16.42 -3.16
CA VAL A 67 30.16 -17.65 -2.39
C VAL A 67 31.61 -18.07 -2.57
N ASP A 68 32.31 -18.28 -1.46
CA ASP A 68 33.66 -18.84 -1.40
C ASP A 68 33.72 -19.88 -0.27
N ASP A 69 34.34 -21.02 -0.53
CA ASP A 69 34.38 -22.17 0.38
C ASP A 69 33.02 -22.55 1.03
N GLY A 70 31.95 -22.50 0.24
CA GLY A 70 30.58 -22.83 0.68
C GLY A 70 29.96 -21.81 1.63
N ARG A 71 30.53 -20.60 1.75
CA ARG A 71 30.02 -19.52 2.60
C ARG A 71 29.77 -18.27 1.78
N ILE A 72 28.75 -17.49 2.17
CA ILE A 72 28.54 -16.15 1.63
C ILE A 72 29.65 -15.25 2.16
N THR A 73 30.51 -14.76 1.27
CA THR A 73 31.66 -13.90 1.61
C THR A 73 31.47 -12.45 1.19
N GLY A 74 30.45 -12.16 0.37
CA GLY A 74 30.17 -10.81 -0.06
C GLY A 74 28.90 -10.67 -0.89
N ILE A 75 28.72 -9.49 -1.48
CA ILE A 75 27.64 -9.15 -2.38
C ILE A 75 28.24 -8.50 -3.62
N ARG A 76 27.82 -8.97 -4.80
CA ARG A 76 28.10 -8.36 -6.09
C ARG A 76 26.87 -7.54 -6.49
N ALA A 77 27.06 -6.26 -6.79
CA ALA A 77 25.99 -5.40 -7.30
C ALA A 77 25.79 -5.66 -8.81
N ASP A 78 24.53 -5.78 -9.23
CA ASP A 78 24.13 -5.95 -10.64
C ASP A 78 23.35 -4.75 -11.14
N ASN A 79 22.31 -4.36 -10.39
CA ASN A 79 21.43 -3.25 -10.72
C ASN A 79 21.07 -2.47 -9.44
N PRO A 80 22.07 -1.80 -8.82
CA PRO A 80 21.84 -1.01 -7.62
C PRO A 80 20.91 0.18 -7.86
N GLU A 81 20.85 0.71 -9.08
CA GLU A 81 19.99 1.83 -9.46
C GLU A 81 18.51 1.47 -9.31
N LEU A 82 18.11 0.27 -9.77
CA LEU A 82 16.75 -0.23 -9.58
C LEU A 82 16.43 -0.39 -8.10
N LEU A 83 17.36 -0.94 -7.31
CA LEU A 83 17.15 -1.09 -5.86
C LEU A 83 16.98 0.27 -5.19
N ILE A 84 17.83 1.26 -5.52
CA ILE A 84 17.74 2.63 -5.01
C ILE A 84 16.39 3.24 -5.38
N ALA A 85 15.95 3.10 -6.63
CA ALA A 85 14.65 3.60 -7.09
C ALA A 85 13.51 2.98 -6.27
N ILE A 86 13.52 1.67 -6.06
CA ILE A 86 12.51 0.96 -5.26
C ILE A 86 12.56 1.38 -3.79
N MET A 87 13.74 1.51 -3.19
CA MET A 87 13.88 1.93 -1.78
C MET A 87 13.47 3.38 -1.54
N SER A 88 13.70 4.25 -2.52
CA SER A 88 13.41 5.69 -2.42
C SER A 88 11.97 6.05 -2.83
N MET A 89 11.29 5.16 -3.54
CA MET A 89 9.94 5.36 -4.03
C MET A 89 8.95 5.62 -2.88
N GLN A 90 8.04 6.58 -3.08
CA GLN A 90 6.82 6.71 -2.30
C GLN A 90 5.62 6.40 -3.18
N SER A 91 4.58 5.75 -2.65
CA SER A 91 3.35 5.50 -3.43
C SER A 91 2.79 6.79 -4.03
N ARG A 92 2.88 7.88 -3.25
CA ARG A 92 2.40 9.22 -3.56
C ARG A 92 3.20 9.94 -4.64
N SER A 93 4.43 9.52 -4.91
CA SER A 93 5.31 10.14 -5.91
C SER A 93 5.18 9.50 -7.30
N GLN A 94 4.26 8.56 -7.50
CA GLN A 94 3.97 8.01 -8.83
C GLN A 94 3.25 9.06 -9.69
N PRO A 95 3.50 9.13 -11.01
CA PRO A 95 2.93 10.16 -11.87
C PRO A 95 1.41 10.30 -11.76
N MET A 96 0.67 9.18 -11.71
CA MET A 96 -0.79 9.21 -11.58
C MET A 96 -1.29 9.54 -10.16
N CYS A 97 -0.41 9.45 -9.15
CA CYS A 97 -0.77 9.69 -7.76
C CYS A 97 -0.66 11.15 -7.35
N GLU A 98 0.04 11.99 -8.12
CA GLU A 98 0.26 13.40 -7.81
C GLU A 98 -1.05 14.15 -7.57
N SER A 99 -2.03 13.95 -8.47
CA SER A 99 -3.36 14.56 -8.42
C SER A 99 -4.45 13.63 -7.84
N CYS A 100 -4.08 12.47 -7.28
CA CYS A 100 -5.06 11.50 -6.81
C CYS A 100 -5.63 11.89 -5.44
N LEU A 101 -6.96 12.00 -5.35
CA LEU A 101 -7.67 12.40 -4.11
C LEU A 101 -7.47 11.42 -2.95
N ILE A 102 -7.25 10.14 -3.25
CA ILE A 102 -7.05 9.09 -2.23
C ILE A 102 -5.57 8.80 -1.99
N LYS A 103 -4.60 9.61 -2.46
CA LYS A 103 -3.17 9.26 -2.41
C LYS A 103 -2.63 9.00 -0.99
N HIS A 104 -3.25 9.61 0.03
CA HIS A 104 -2.91 9.39 1.45
C HIS A 104 -3.66 8.22 2.10
N LEU A 105 -4.71 7.71 1.46
CA LEU A 105 -5.60 6.65 1.97
C LEU A 105 -5.42 5.31 1.22
N CYS A 106 -4.94 5.36 -0.02
CA CYS A 106 -4.71 4.18 -0.86
C CYS A 106 -3.55 3.32 -0.34
N SER A 107 -3.60 2.02 -0.65
CA SER A 107 -2.56 1.06 -0.27
C SER A 107 -1.25 1.19 -1.08
N GLY A 108 -1.23 2.04 -2.13
CA GLY A 108 -0.03 2.39 -2.88
C GLY A 108 0.40 1.40 -3.98
N GLY A 109 -0.43 0.41 -4.29
CA GLY A 109 -0.17 -0.56 -5.37
C GLY A 109 0.86 -1.64 -5.02
N CYS A 110 1.10 -2.54 -5.97
CA CYS A 110 2.10 -3.61 -5.89
C CYS A 110 3.00 -3.52 -7.11
N LEU A 111 4.29 -3.20 -6.93
CA LEU A 111 5.20 -2.96 -8.06
C LEU A 111 5.31 -4.17 -8.98
N GLY A 112 5.38 -5.39 -8.43
CA GLY A 112 5.39 -6.60 -9.25
C GLY A 112 4.13 -6.77 -10.08
N SER A 113 2.95 -6.47 -9.50
CA SER A 113 1.70 -6.50 -10.27
C SER A 113 1.64 -5.40 -11.33
N GLN A 114 2.18 -4.21 -11.01
CA GLN A 114 2.25 -3.09 -11.95
C GLN A 114 3.06 -3.48 -13.17
N TYR A 115 4.22 -4.10 -12.98
CA TYR A 115 5.03 -4.59 -14.08
C TYR A 115 4.34 -5.68 -14.90
N GLU A 116 3.75 -6.69 -14.26
CA GLU A 116 3.06 -7.79 -14.97
C GLU A 116 1.90 -7.30 -15.86
N VAL A 117 1.25 -6.20 -15.48
CA VAL A 117 0.07 -5.68 -16.20
C VAL A 117 0.42 -4.56 -17.17
N THR A 118 1.34 -3.67 -16.81
CA THR A 118 1.65 -2.44 -17.56
C THR A 118 2.99 -2.48 -18.28
N GLY A 119 3.86 -3.44 -17.95
CA GLY A 119 5.25 -3.49 -18.40
C GLY A 119 6.17 -2.54 -17.63
N ASP A 120 5.67 -1.78 -16.65
CA ASP A 120 6.43 -0.82 -15.87
C ASP A 120 6.18 -0.98 -14.36
N LEU A 121 7.26 -0.94 -13.56
CA LEU A 121 7.18 -1.10 -12.10
C LEU A 121 6.51 0.10 -11.42
N PHE A 122 6.56 1.29 -12.03
CA PHE A 122 6.17 2.57 -11.42
C PHE A 122 4.89 3.16 -12.02
N SER A 123 4.16 2.35 -12.78
CA SER A 123 2.89 2.70 -13.41
C SER A 123 1.73 1.97 -12.70
N PRO A 124 0.87 2.69 -11.96
CA PRO A 124 -0.26 2.07 -11.30
C PRO A 124 -1.24 1.39 -12.27
N ILE A 125 -1.84 0.30 -11.83
CA ILE A 125 -2.84 -0.44 -12.63
C ILE A 125 -4.18 0.31 -12.56
N PRO A 126 -4.74 0.82 -13.69
CA PRO A 126 -5.94 1.65 -13.66
C PRO A 126 -7.17 0.96 -13.04
N SER A 127 -7.37 -0.34 -13.29
CA SER A 127 -8.48 -1.10 -12.71
C SER A 127 -8.37 -1.22 -11.18
N VAL A 128 -7.16 -1.41 -10.65
CA VAL A 128 -6.90 -1.47 -9.20
C VAL A 128 -7.05 -0.10 -8.56
N CYS A 129 -6.62 0.97 -9.23
CA CYS A 129 -6.88 2.33 -8.76
C CYS A 129 -8.39 2.57 -8.60
N ARG A 130 -9.21 2.22 -9.59
CA ARG A 130 -10.68 2.32 -9.48
C ARG A 130 -11.26 1.52 -8.32
N LEU A 131 -10.72 0.32 -8.08
CA LEU A 131 -11.11 -0.50 -6.92
C LEU A 131 -10.76 0.19 -5.60
N GLU A 132 -9.56 0.76 -5.46
CA GLU A 132 -9.17 1.50 -4.25
C GLU A 132 -10.08 2.72 -4.04
N HIS A 133 -10.42 3.47 -5.10
CA HIS A 133 -11.39 4.57 -5.01
C HIS A 133 -12.77 4.08 -4.53
N ALA A 134 -13.29 2.99 -5.10
CA ALA A 134 -14.56 2.40 -4.68
C ALA A 134 -14.51 1.90 -3.22
N LYS A 135 -13.39 1.29 -2.81
CA LYS A 135 -13.16 0.83 -1.45
C LYS A 135 -13.18 1.99 -0.46
N ILE A 136 -12.43 3.07 -0.73
CA ILE A 136 -12.41 4.24 0.16
C ILE A 136 -13.79 4.89 0.24
N ARG A 137 -14.50 5.03 -0.89
CA ARG A 137 -15.88 5.51 -0.90
C ARG A 137 -16.79 4.66 -0.01
N ALA A 138 -16.76 3.34 -0.16
CA ALA A 138 -17.56 2.42 0.64
C ALA A 138 -17.22 2.51 2.13
N MET A 139 -15.94 2.68 2.47
CA MET A 139 -15.49 2.88 3.85
C MET A 139 -16.07 4.16 4.46
N ILE A 140 -16.00 5.29 3.74
CA ILE A 140 -16.57 6.57 4.22
C ILE A 140 -18.08 6.44 4.46
N THR A 141 -18.82 5.86 3.50
CA THR A 141 -20.26 5.61 3.66
C THR A 141 -20.54 4.76 4.91
N ALA A 142 -19.81 3.65 5.09
CA ALA A 142 -19.97 2.80 6.27
C ALA A 142 -19.62 3.54 7.58
N TYR A 143 -18.60 4.39 7.59
CA TYR A 143 -18.23 5.16 8.78
C TYR A 143 -19.30 6.18 9.18
N LYS A 144 -19.97 6.79 8.20
CA LYS A 144 -21.10 7.69 8.43
C LYS A 144 -22.32 6.94 8.96
N GLU A 145 -22.68 5.82 8.34
CA GLU A 145 -23.80 4.96 8.79
C GLU A 145 -23.59 4.46 10.22
N LEU A 146 -22.37 4.07 10.56
CA LEU A 146 -21.99 3.61 11.90
C LEU A 146 -21.75 4.75 12.90
N ARG A 147 -21.82 6.02 12.48
CA ARG A 147 -21.56 7.21 13.30
C ARG A 147 -20.17 7.20 13.97
N VAL A 148 -19.16 6.74 13.24
CA VAL A 148 -17.76 6.66 13.70
C VAL A 148 -16.80 7.51 12.86
N PHE A 149 -17.29 8.26 11.88
CA PHE A 149 -16.47 9.05 10.97
C PHE A 149 -15.58 10.05 11.72
N ASP A 150 -16.14 10.88 12.59
CA ASP A 150 -15.39 11.89 13.35
C ASP A 150 -14.32 11.25 14.25
N LEU A 151 -14.68 10.14 14.91
CA LEU A 151 -13.74 9.35 15.72
C LEU A 151 -12.55 8.83 14.91
N ILE A 152 -12.76 8.48 13.63
CA ILE A 152 -11.68 8.04 12.74
C ILE A 152 -10.81 9.24 12.33
N CYS A 153 -11.43 10.36 11.95
CA CYS A 153 -10.73 11.60 11.62
C CYS A 153 -9.82 12.07 12.76
N ASP A 154 -10.26 11.93 14.01
CA ASP A 154 -9.47 12.29 15.20
C ASP A 154 -8.23 11.40 15.41
N ARG A 155 -8.23 10.17 14.88
CA ARG A 155 -7.17 9.17 15.10
C ARG A 155 -6.16 9.05 13.98
N VAL A 156 -6.44 9.61 12.80
CA VAL A 156 -5.52 9.60 11.66
C VAL A 156 -4.68 10.88 11.61
N ASN A 157 -3.59 10.85 10.85
CA ASN A 157 -2.77 12.03 10.62
C ASN A 157 -3.53 13.09 9.78
N PRO A 158 -3.08 14.36 9.80
CA PRO A 158 -3.77 15.46 9.13
C PRO A 158 -4.04 15.19 7.64
N GLU A 159 -3.07 14.65 6.90
CA GLU A 159 -3.23 14.45 5.46
C GLU A 159 -4.32 13.43 5.11
N LYS A 160 -4.51 12.42 5.98
CA LYS A 160 -5.61 11.46 5.82
C LYS A 160 -6.94 12.06 6.25
N ARG A 161 -6.95 12.85 7.32
CA ARG A 161 -8.15 13.56 7.80
C ARG A 161 -8.67 14.49 6.70
N ASP A 162 -7.80 15.28 6.10
CA ASP A 162 -8.15 16.22 5.03
C ASP A 162 -8.68 15.47 3.81
N ALA A 163 -8.04 14.37 3.41
CA ALA A 163 -8.52 13.52 2.34
C ALA A 163 -9.90 12.90 2.64
N LEU A 164 -10.14 12.44 3.88
CA LEU A 164 -11.43 11.89 4.30
C LEU A 164 -12.54 12.93 4.25
N ASN A 165 -12.29 14.13 4.78
CA ASN A 165 -13.25 15.23 4.80
C ASN A 165 -13.60 15.70 3.39
N MET A 166 -12.60 15.93 2.54
CA MET A 166 -12.83 16.32 1.14
C MET A 166 -13.66 15.27 0.38
N LEU A 167 -13.37 13.98 0.57
CA LEU A 167 -14.14 12.92 -0.07
C LEU A 167 -15.56 12.80 0.49
N GLU A 168 -15.77 13.09 1.77
CA GLU A 168 -17.08 13.11 2.40
C GLU A 168 -17.95 14.25 1.85
N GLU A 169 -17.40 15.45 1.71
CA GLU A 169 -18.07 16.60 1.09
C GLU A 169 -18.52 16.27 -0.34
N MET A 170 -17.62 15.70 -1.16
CA MET A 170 -17.94 15.30 -2.54
C MET A 170 -19.06 14.25 -2.61
N LEU A 171 -19.16 13.35 -1.63
CA LEU A 171 -20.22 12.34 -1.57
C LEU A 171 -21.58 12.94 -1.20
N ASN A 172 -21.58 14.01 -0.41
CA ASN A 172 -22.79 14.75 -0.06
C ASN A 172 -23.28 15.60 -1.25
N GLU A 173 -22.38 16.20 -2.04
CA GLU A 173 -22.71 16.96 -3.25
C GLU A 173 -23.23 16.08 -4.39
N THR A 174 -22.74 14.84 -4.49
CA THR A 174 -23.21 13.86 -5.49
C THR A 174 -24.43 13.07 -5.05
N GLY A 175 -25.17 13.56 -4.04
CA GLY A 175 -26.40 12.97 -3.53
C GLY A 175 -27.34 12.50 -4.66
N ARG A 176 -27.72 11.24 -4.61
CA ARG A 176 -28.65 10.59 -5.56
C ARG A 176 -29.92 11.44 -5.72
N PRO A 177 -30.48 11.59 -6.93
CA PRO A 177 -31.91 11.94 -7.02
C PRO A 177 -32.71 10.87 -6.26
N GLU A 178 -33.65 11.33 -5.44
CA GLU A 178 -34.63 10.48 -4.74
C GLU A 178 -35.38 9.54 -5.69
#